data_AF-A0A381YGZ7-F1
#
_entry.id   AF-A0A381YGZ7-F1
#
_cell.length_a   1.000
_cell.length_b   1.000
_cell.length_c   1.000
_cell.angle_alpha   90.00
_cell.angle_beta   90.00
_cell.angle_gamma   90.00
#
_symmetry.space_group_name_H-M   'P 1'
#
loop_
_entity.id
_entity.type
_entity.pdbx_description
1 polymer ?
#
loop_
_entity_poly.entity_id
_entity_poly.type
_entity_poly.pdbx_seq_one_letter_code
_entity_poly.pdbx_strand_id
1 'polypeptide(L)'
;MKIFIIITGLMELLVGSILVINPKLMGAYKKASNSLITTARMYGASAFSIGVFAIYVVINFQIETLHDPFLIVYSVFHFLVAFAIIISFYLKQTRDLKIAMLHGLFFVISVYFLLS
;
A
#
# COMPACT_ATOMS: atom_id res chain seq x y z
N MET A 1 13.44 -0.32 12.23
CA MET A 1 12.35 -1.14 11.68
C MET A 1 11.02 -1.01 12.42
N LYS A 2 10.90 -1.27 13.73
CA LYS A 2 9.59 -1.25 14.45
C LYS A 2 8.73 0.00 14.21
N ILE A 3 9.34 1.19 14.34
CA ILE A 3 8.67 2.49 14.13
C ILE A 3 8.17 2.62 12.68
N PHE A 4 8.96 2.16 11.71
CA PHE A 4 8.55 2.15 10.31
C PHE A 4 7.29 1.27 10.12
N ILE A 5 7.33 0.01 10.58
CA ILE A 5 6.22 -0.93 10.44
C ILE A 5 4.93 -0.39 11.06
N ILE A 6 4.99 0.21 12.25
CA ILE A 6 3.77 0.73 12.90
C ILE A 6 3.20 1.94 12.17
N ILE A 7 4.04 2.88 11.73
CA ILE A 7 3.58 4.08 11.01
C ILE A 7 2.96 3.68 9.67
N THR A 8 3.64 2.85 8.88
CA THR A 8 3.12 2.40 7.60
C THR A 8 1.86 1.56 7.79
N GLY A 9 1.85 0.67 8.79
CA GLY A 9 0.68 -0.13 9.13
C GLY A 9 -0.57 0.70 9.43
N LEU A 10 -0.44 1.75 10.26
CA LEU A 10 -1.54 2.66 10.56
C LEU A 10 -2.00 3.45 9.33
N MET A 11 -1.07 3.87 8.46
CA MET A 11 -1.41 4.54 7.21
C MET A 11 -2.19 3.61 6.25
N GLU A 12 -1.74 2.37 6.09
CA GLU A 12 -2.40 1.37 5.23
C GLU A 12 -3.80 1.00 5.77
N LEU A 13 -3.96 0.91 7.09
CA LEU A 13 -5.28 0.73 7.71
C LEU A 13 -6.22 1.92 7.42
N LEU A 14 -5.72 3.15 7.53
CA LEU A 14 -6.52 4.35 7.27
C LEU A 14 -6.93 4.44 5.80
N VAL A 15 -5.96 4.35 4.89
CA VAL A 15 -6.21 4.42 3.44
C VAL A 15 -7.08 3.24 2.99
N GLY A 16 -6.76 2.04 3.47
CA GLY A 16 -7.54 0.83 3.22
C GLY A 16 -8.98 0.97 3.67
N SER A 17 -9.24 1.48 4.88
CA SER A 17 -10.60 1.71 5.38
C SER A 17 -11.40 2.68 4.52
N ILE A 18 -10.78 3.82 4.17
CA ILE A 18 -11.42 4.84 3.33
C ILE A 18 -11.81 4.23 1.98
N LEU A 19 -10.86 3.54 1.33
CA LEU A 19 -11.08 2.95 0.02
C LEU A 19 -12.03 1.76 0.03
N VAL A 20 -12.01 0.91 1.06
CA VAL A 20 -12.96 -0.22 1.16
C VAL A 20 -14.38 0.27 1.39
N ILE A 21 -14.59 1.27 2.25
CA ILE A 21 -15.94 1.68 2.69
C ILE A 21 -16.52 2.73 1.73
N ASN A 22 -15.77 3.78 1.44
CA ASN A 22 -16.23 4.89 0.61
C ASN A 22 -15.08 5.58 -0.14
N PRO A 23 -14.64 5.04 -1.30
CA PRO A 23 -13.60 5.66 -2.12
C PRO A 23 -13.85 7.12 -2.47
N LYS A 24 -15.13 7.54 -2.57
CA LYS A 24 -15.53 8.89 -2.99
C LYS A 24 -15.11 9.98 -1.99
N LEU A 25 -14.69 9.61 -0.78
CA LEU A 25 -14.05 10.54 0.16
C LEU A 25 -12.73 11.09 -0.39
N MET A 26 -12.01 10.33 -1.21
CA MET A 26 -10.82 10.83 -1.90
C MET A 26 -11.21 11.58 -3.17
N GLY A 27 -10.60 12.75 -3.38
CA GLY A 27 -10.89 13.61 -4.53
C GLY A 27 -10.79 12.90 -5.89
N ALA A 28 -9.85 11.97 -6.03
CA ALA A 28 -9.64 11.18 -7.24
C ALA A 28 -10.85 10.32 -7.66
N TYR A 29 -11.72 9.92 -6.71
CA TYR A 29 -12.84 9.01 -6.98
C TYR A 29 -14.21 9.67 -6.95
N LYS A 30 -14.32 11.00 -6.71
CA LYS A 30 -15.63 11.69 -6.62
C LYS A 30 -16.53 11.49 -7.85
N LYS A 31 -15.92 11.48 -9.05
CA LYS A 31 -16.61 11.28 -10.34
C LYS A 31 -16.15 10.00 -11.05
N ALA A 32 -15.60 9.03 -10.32
CA ALA A 32 -15.15 7.77 -10.87
C ALA A 32 -16.31 6.90 -11.38
N SER A 33 -16.07 6.11 -12.42
CA SER A 33 -17.00 5.09 -12.89
C SER A 33 -17.20 4.00 -11.84
N ASN A 34 -18.30 3.25 -11.92
CA ASN A 34 -18.57 2.15 -10.98
C ASN A 34 -17.45 1.09 -11.00
N SER A 35 -16.88 0.79 -12.18
CA SER A 35 -15.75 -0.12 -12.29
C SER A 35 -14.53 0.38 -11.52
N LEU A 36 -14.20 1.67 -11.65
CA LEU A 36 -13.07 2.27 -10.95
C LEU A 36 -13.30 2.31 -9.43
N ILE A 37 -14.55 2.53 -8.99
CA ILE A 37 -14.94 2.42 -7.57
C ILE A 37 -14.73 0.99 -7.06
N THR A 38 -15.13 -0.04 -7.82
CA THR A 38 -14.90 -1.44 -7.44
C THR A 38 -13.42 -1.74 -7.32
N THR A 39 -12.60 -1.34 -8.30
CA THR A 39 -11.14 -1.50 -8.24
C THR A 39 -10.54 -0.79 -7.03
N ALA A 40 -10.99 0.43 -6.72
CA ALA A 40 -10.54 1.17 -5.55
C ALA A 40 -10.85 0.43 -4.24
N ARG A 41 -12.02 -0.21 -4.13
CA ARG A 41 -12.38 -1.04 -2.96
C ARG A 41 -11.50 -2.27 -2.83
N MET A 42 -11.22 -2.97 -3.93
CA MET A 42 -10.33 -4.14 -3.94
C MET A 42 -8.90 -3.77 -3.54
N TYR A 43 -8.40 -2.65 -4.06
CA TYR A 43 -7.12 -2.10 -3.67
C TYR A 43 -7.11 -1.71 -2.18
N GLY A 44 -8.17 -1.05 -1.71
CA GLY A 44 -8.35 -0.74 -0.29
C GLY A 44 -8.34 -1.97 0.61
N ALA A 45 -8.98 -3.06 0.19
CA ALA A 45 -9.01 -4.31 0.96
C ALA A 45 -7.61 -4.90 1.09
N SER A 46 -6.84 -4.84 0.00
CA SER A 46 -5.44 -5.27 -0.02
C SER A 46 -4.58 -4.42 0.93
N ALA A 47 -4.69 -3.08 0.85
CA ALA A 47 -4.00 -2.15 1.76
C ALA A 47 -4.37 -2.41 3.23
N PHE A 48 -5.67 -2.59 3.52
CA PHE A 48 -6.13 -2.90 4.87
C PHE A 48 -5.52 -4.20 5.41
N SER A 49 -5.45 -5.26 4.59
CA SER A 49 -4.81 -6.53 4.97
C SER A 49 -3.32 -6.37 5.29
N ILE A 50 -2.59 -5.58 4.50
CA ILE A 50 -1.18 -5.23 4.79
C ILE A 50 -1.08 -4.48 6.11
N GLY A 51 -1.97 -3.52 6.37
CA GLY A 51 -2.06 -2.80 7.63
C GLY A 51 -2.27 -3.72 8.84
N VAL A 52 -3.19 -4.69 8.74
CA VAL A 52 -3.40 -5.70 9.79
C VAL A 52 -2.15 -6.54 10.02
N PHE A 53 -1.47 -6.96 8.95
CA PHE A 53 -0.22 -7.73 9.08
C PHE A 53 0.88 -6.91 9.76
N ALA A 54 1.00 -5.62 9.45
CA ALA A 54 1.92 -4.71 10.13
C ALA A 54 1.64 -4.63 11.64
N ILE A 55 0.37 -4.49 12.05
CA ILE A 55 0.00 -4.49 13.47
C ILE A 55 0.37 -5.82 14.13
N TYR A 56 0.07 -6.94 13.48
CA TYR A 56 0.41 -8.28 13.99
C TYR A 56 1.92 -8.45 14.22
N VAL A 57 2.75 -7.93 13.32
CA VAL A 57 4.21 -7.95 13.44
C VAL A 57 4.68 -7.03 14.58
N VAL A 58 4.08 -5.85 14.73
CA VAL A 58 4.47 -4.89 15.79
C VAL A 58 4.13 -5.40 17.19
N ILE A 59 2.97 -6.02 17.38
CA ILE A 59 2.59 -6.61 18.68
C ILE A 59 3.48 -7.82 19.02
N ASN A 60 3.94 -8.55 18.01
CA ASN A 60 4.84 -9.69 18.14
C ASN A 60 6.28 -9.36 17.74
N PHE A 61 6.72 -8.11 17.93
CA PHE A 61 7.99 -7.65 17.35
C PHE A 61 9.22 -8.38 17.89
N GLN A 62 9.12 -9.08 19.03
CA GLN A 62 10.21 -9.91 19.56
C GLN A 62 10.45 -11.18 18.73
N ILE A 63 9.49 -11.57 17.87
CA ILE A 63 9.61 -12.72 16.97
C ILE A 63 10.25 -12.23 15.67
N GLU A 64 11.58 -12.24 15.63
CA GLU A 64 12.37 -11.72 14.49
C GLU A 64 12.04 -12.43 13.16
N THR A 65 11.65 -13.70 13.21
CA THR A 65 11.25 -14.49 12.03
C THR A 65 9.97 -13.97 11.35
N LEU A 66 9.23 -13.04 11.95
CA LEU A 66 8.07 -12.38 11.33
C LEU A 66 8.43 -11.10 10.57
N HIS A 67 9.64 -10.56 10.75
CA HIS A 67 10.01 -9.26 10.20
C HIS A 67 10.23 -9.36 8.68
N ASP A 68 11.04 -10.32 8.23
CA ASP A 68 11.33 -10.52 6.81
C ASP A 68 10.09 -10.87 5.99
N PRO A 69 9.20 -11.81 6.41
CA PRO A 69 7.96 -12.05 5.69
C PRO A 69 7.10 -10.80 5.51
N PHE A 70 7.02 -9.94 6.54
CA PHE A 70 6.32 -8.67 6.42
C PHE A 70 6.99 -7.74 5.40
N LEU A 71 8.30 -7.54 5.50
CA LEU A 71 9.04 -6.68 4.60
C LEU A 71 8.96 -7.16 3.15
N ILE A 72 9.01 -8.47 2.91
CA ILE A 72 8.86 -9.05 1.57
C ILE A 72 7.47 -8.75 1.01
N VAL A 73 6.41 -9.08 1.76
CA VAL A 73 5.03 -8.85 1.31
C VAL A 73 4.75 -7.37 1.08
N TYR A 74 5.19 -6.51 2.00
CA TYR A 74 5.07 -5.06 1.88
C TYR A 74 5.83 -4.53 0.65
N SER A 75 7.08 -4.97 0.44
CA SER A 75 7.88 -4.59 -0.72
C SER A 75 7.21 -4.98 -2.03
N VAL A 76 6.76 -6.23 -2.15
CA VAL A 76 6.09 -6.74 -3.35
C VAL A 76 4.81 -5.96 -3.64
N PHE A 77 3.99 -5.70 -2.62
CA PHE A 77 2.78 -4.91 -2.76
C PHE A 77 3.08 -3.52 -3.32
N HIS A 78 3.99 -2.78 -2.69
CA HIS A 78 4.31 -1.41 -3.11
C HIS A 78 4.99 -1.35 -4.48
N PHE A 79 5.87 -2.30 -4.79
CA PHE A 79 6.47 -2.43 -6.11
C PHE A 79 5.41 -2.64 -7.20
N LEU A 80 4.50 -3.60 -7.00
CA LEU A 80 3.48 -3.92 -7.99
C LEU A 80 2.47 -2.79 -8.18
N VAL A 81 2.13 -2.05 -7.13
CA VAL A 81 1.27 -0.86 -7.24
C VAL A 81 1.98 0.24 -8.04
N ALA A 82 3.25 0.53 -7.74
CA ALA A 82 4.02 1.51 -8.50
C ALA A 82 4.14 1.11 -9.97
N PHE A 83 4.44 -0.17 -10.23
CA PHE A 83 4.56 -0.72 -11.58
C PHE A 83 3.24 -0.65 -12.36
N ALA A 84 2.11 -1.00 -11.73
CA ALA A 84 0.80 -0.90 -12.35
C ALA A 84 0.47 0.54 -12.78
N ILE A 85 0.78 1.54 -11.95
CA ILE A 85 0.56 2.95 -12.27
C ILE A 85 1.46 3.40 -13.42
N ILE A 86 2.72 2.95 -13.45
CA ILE A 86 3.65 3.22 -14.55
C ILE A 86 3.13 2.63 -15.86
N ILE A 87 2.65 1.38 -15.85
CA ILE A 87 1.99 0.77 -17.02
C ILE A 87 0.81 1.63 -17.47
N SER A 88 -0.09 1.99 -16.56
CA SER A 88 -1.25 2.84 -16.87
C SER A 88 -0.86 4.22 -17.40
N PHE A 89 0.27 4.78 -16.96
CA PHE A 89 0.80 6.04 -17.50
C PHE A 89 1.23 5.88 -18.97
N TYR A 90 2.00 4.83 -19.29
CA TYR A 90 2.38 4.54 -20.68
C TYR A 90 1.18 4.22 -21.57
N LEU A 91 0.14 3.59 -21.02
CA LEU A 91 -1.14 3.34 -21.70
C LEU A 91 -2.06 4.57 -21.75
N LYS A 92 -1.61 5.74 -21.26
CA LYS A 92 -2.36 7.01 -21.22
C LYS A 92 -3.67 6.94 -20.42
N GLN A 93 -3.79 5.98 -19.50
CA GLN A 93 -4.94 5.81 -18.59
C GLN A 93 -4.85 6.70 -17.35
N THR A 94 -3.64 7.11 -16.96
CA THR A 94 -3.38 8.13 -15.94
C THR A 94 -2.33 9.12 -16.44
N ARG A 95 -2.35 10.34 -15.89
CA ARG A 95 -1.30 11.34 -16.08
C ARG A 95 -0.51 11.64 -14.80
N ASP A 96 -0.91 11.04 -13.68
CA ASP A 96 -0.32 11.31 -12.37
C ASP A 96 0.58 10.15 -11.94
N LEU A 97 1.88 10.45 -11.79
CA LEU A 97 2.91 9.53 -11.31
C LEU A 97 3.23 9.71 -9.83
N LYS A 98 2.62 10.67 -9.13
CA LYS A 98 2.89 10.93 -7.70
C LYS A 98 2.61 9.70 -6.84
N ILE A 99 1.54 8.98 -7.14
CA ILE A 99 1.21 7.74 -6.44
C ILE A 99 2.27 6.67 -6.73
N ALA A 100 2.74 6.54 -7.97
CA ALA A 100 3.83 5.61 -8.29
C ALA A 100 5.13 5.95 -7.55
N MET A 101 5.47 7.23 -7.45
CA MET A 101 6.65 7.69 -6.70
C MET A 101 6.54 7.37 -5.21
N LEU A 102 5.38 7.61 -4.59
CA LEU A 102 5.14 7.30 -3.18
C LEU A 102 5.27 5.79 -2.90
N HIS A 103 4.63 4.96 -3.73
CA HIS A 103 4.73 3.51 -3.60
C HIS A 103 6.17 3.02 -3.88
N GLY A 104 6.86 3.59 -4.87
CA GLY A 104 8.27 3.29 -5.13
C GLY A 104 9.18 3.62 -3.94
N LEU A 105 8.93 4.75 -3.25
CA LEU A 105 9.66 5.10 -2.03
C LEU A 105 9.45 4.06 -0.92
N PHE A 106 8.21 3.64 -0.68
CA PHE A 106 7.92 2.60 0.32
C PHE A 106 8.58 1.27 -0.01
N PHE A 107 8.61 0.88 -1.29
CA PHE A 107 9.37 -0.28 -1.75
C PHE A 107 10.87 -0.15 -1.47
N VAL A 108 11.51 0.99 -1.79
CA VAL A 108 12.94 1.19 -1.56
C VAL A 108 13.27 1.13 -0.07
N ILE A 109 12.45 1.77 0.78
CA ILE A 109 12.65 1.75 2.23
C ILE A 109 12.48 0.33 2.80
N SER A 110 11.49 -0.44 2.34
CA SER A 110 11.28 -1.80 2.83
C SER A 110 12.38 -2.76 2.39
N VAL A 111 12.88 -2.62 1.15
CA VAL A 111 14.06 -3.36 0.67
C VAL A 111 15.31 -2.98 1.46
N TYR A 112 15.49 -1.69 1.78
CA TYR A 112 16.61 -1.26 2.63
C TYR A 112 16.57 -1.96 4.00
N PHE A 113 15.40 -1.99 4.65
CA PHE A 113 15.26 -2.71 5.93
C PHE A 113 15.41 -4.22 5.81
N LEU A 114 15.12 -4.83 4.66
CA LEU A 114 15.28 -6.26 4.44
C LEU A 114 16.74 -6.67 4.25
N LEU A 115 17.58 -5.75 3.78
CA LEU A 115 19.01 -6.00 3.49
C LEU A 115 19.95 -5.51 4.61
N SER A 116 19.41 -4.87 5.66
CA SER A 116 20.17 -4.27 6.77
C SER A 116 20.00 -5.09 8.04
#